data_AF-A0A940ENH2-F1
#
_entry.id   AF-A0A940ENH2-F1
#
_cell.length_a   1.000
_cell.length_b   1.000
_cell.length_c   1.000
_cell.angle_alpha   90.00
_cell.angle_beta   90.00
_cell.angle_gamma   90.00
#
_symmetry.space_group_name_H-M   'P 1'
#
loop_
_entity.id
_entity.type
_entity.pdbx_description
1 polymer ?
#
loop_
_entity_poly.entity_id
_entity_poly.type
_entity_poly.pdbx_seq_one_letter_code
_entity_poly.pdbx_strand_id
1 'polypeptide(L)' 'MDINVSMVPYLFIFFAIIPALLAVRLAKKQKRSALTSGVLCFVLGFTGFGGWLYLAIMNLLAPKVDLNS' A
#
# COMPACT_ATOMS: atom_id res chain seq x y z
N MET A 1 2.79 4.16 31.72
CA MET A 1 3.30 3.66 30.43
C MET A 1 3.84 4.85 29.67
N ASP A 2 5.14 5.10 29.75
CA ASP A 2 5.81 6.14 28.98
C ASP A 2 5.91 5.71 27.53
N ILE A 3 4.89 6.05 26.74
CA ILE A 3 5.03 6.00 25.29
C ILE A 3 6.10 7.01 24.95
N ASN A 4 7.28 6.49 24.64
CA ASN A 4 8.36 7.29 24.12
C ASN A 4 7.88 7.88 22.79
N VAL A 5 7.48 9.15 22.81
CA VAL A 5 6.88 9.88 21.67
C VAL A 5 7.83 9.85 20.47
N SER A 6 9.14 9.67 20.71
CA SER A 6 10.17 9.43 19.71
C SER A 6 9.95 8.17 18.87
N MET A 7 9.20 7.17 19.37
CA MET A 7 8.90 5.91 18.67
C MET A 7 7.68 6.00 17.75
N VAL A 8 6.80 6.99 17.95
CA VAL A 8 5.62 7.23 17.12
C VAL A 8 5.96 7.35 15.62
N PRO A 9 6.93 8.16 15.18
CA PRO A 9 7.26 8.27 13.75
C PRO A 9 7.74 6.94 13.14
N TYR A 10 8.48 6.11 13.89
CA TYR A 10 8.94 4.81 13.40
C TYR A 10 7.79 3.83 13.16
N LEU A 11 6.76 3.85 14.02
CA LEU A 11 5.54 3.07 13.84
C LEU A 11 4.78 3.50 12.58
N PHE A 12 4.66 4.81 12.34
CA PHE A 12 4.04 5.35 11.12
C PHE A 12 4.79 4.96 9.85
N ILE A 13 6.12 5.03 9.87
CA ILE A 13 6.97 4.61 8.75
C ILE A 13 6.78 3.11 8.46
N PHE A 14 6.79 2.27 9.49
CA PHE A 14 6.53 0.84 9.35
C PHE A 14 5.13 0.57 8.77
N PHE A 15 4.12 1.28 9.27
CA PHE A 15 2.74 1.17 8.80
C PHE A 15 2.55 1.64 7.36
N ALA A 16 3.39 2.54 6.84
CA ALA A 16 3.35 3.01 5.46
C ALA A 16 4.14 2.10 4.49
N ILE A 17 5.31 1.60 4.93
CA ILE A 17 6.20 0.78 4.07
C ILE A 17 5.63 -0.62 3.81
N ILE A 18 5.07 -1.28 4.82
CA ILE A 18 4.52 -2.64 4.70
C ILE A 18 3.42 -2.73 3.63
N PRO A 19 2.34 -1.92 3.68
CA PRO A 19 1.29 -1.99 2.66
C PRO A 19 1.80 -1.58 1.28
N ALA A 20 2.75 -0.64 1.18
CA ALA A 20 3.35 -0.25 -0.09
C ALA A 20 4.11 -1.43 -0.75
N LEU A 21 4.91 -2.17 0.02
CA LEU A 21 5.59 -3.39 -0.45
C LEU A 21 4.59 -4.47 -0.90
N LEU A 22 3.51 -4.67 -0.14
CA LEU A 22 2.46 -5.61 -0.49
C LEU A 22 1.70 -5.18 -1.76
N ALA A 23 1.43 -3.89 -1.93
CA ALA A 23 0.74 -3.34 -3.11
C ALA A 23 1.58 -3.53 -4.37
N VAL A 24 2.88 -3.27 -4.31
CA VAL A 24 3.81 -3.53 -5.44
C VAL A 24 3.80 -5.02 -5.83
N ARG A 25 3.82 -5.92 -4.86
CA ARG A 25 3.74 -7.37 -5.10
C ARG A 25 2.41 -7.78 -5.72
N LEU A 26 1.30 -7.22 -5.22
CA LEU A 26 -0.04 -7.51 -5.72
C LEU A 26 -0.22 -6.99 -7.16
N ALA A 27 0.24 -5.77 -7.44
CA ALA A 27 0.20 -5.16 -8.76
C ALA A 27 1.02 -5.96 -9.79
N LYS A 28 2.19 -6.48 -9.39
CA LYS A 28 2.98 -7.38 -10.25
C LYS A 28 2.21 -8.67 -10.59
N LYS A 29 1.49 -9.26 -9.62
CA LYS A 29 0.65 -10.44 -9.88
C LYS A 29 -0.55 -10.13 -10.79
N GLN A 30 -1.07 -8.91 -10.72
CA GLN A 30 -2.23 -8.45 -11.50
C GLN A 30 -1.87 -7.84 -12.87
N LYS A 31 -0.61 -7.96 -13.35
CA LYS A 31 -0.07 -7.28 -14.56
C LYS A 31 -0.36 -5.77 -14.61
N ARG A 32 -0.54 -5.13 -13.46
CA ARG A 32 -0.79 -3.69 -13.33
C ARG A 32 0.52 -2.93 -13.14
N SER A 33 0.49 -1.62 -13.38
CA SER A 33 1.65 -0.75 -13.13
C SER A 33 2.05 -0.80 -11.64
N ALA A 34 3.12 -1.55 -11.36
CA ALA A 34 3.66 -1.74 -10.02
C ALA A 34 4.20 -0.42 -9.42
N LEU A 35 4.68 0.48 -10.29
CA LEU A 35 5.19 1.78 -9.89
C LEU A 35 4.06 2.69 -9.42
N THR A 36 2.96 2.76 -10.17
CA THR A 36 1.80 3.59 -9.82
C THR A 36 1.09 3.05 -8.57
N SER A 37 0.95 1.73 -8.44
CA SER A 37 0.36 1.08 -7.26
C SER A 37 1.19 1.30 -5.99
N GLY A 38 2.50 1.11 -6.07
CA GLY A 38 3.40 1.32 -4.94
C GLY A 38 3.44 2.77 -4.48
N VAL A 39 3.54 3.72 -5.42
CA VAL A 39 3.54 5.16 -5.11
C VAL A 39 2.20 5.59 -4.50
N LEU A 40 1.06 5.18 -5.07
CA LEU A 40 -0.25 5.51 -4.48
C LEU A 40 -0.39 4.93 -3.07
N CYS A 41 -0.02 3.67 -2.88
CA CYS A 41 -0.13 3.01 -1.58
C CYS A 41 0.80 3.64 -0.54
N PHE A 42 1.97 4.13 -0.96
CA PHE A 42 2.91 4.85 -0.09
C PHE A 42 2.38 6.23 0.30
N VAL A 43 1.86 7.02 -0.65
CA VAL A 43 1.24 8.33 -0.38
C VAL A 43 0.01 8.17 0.51
N LEU A 44 -0.81 7.14 0.27
CA LEU A 44 -1.98 6.82 1.10
C LEU A 44 -1.59 6.20 2.46
N GLY A 45 -0.40 5.61 2.57
CA GLY A 45 0.16 5.12 3.85
C GLY A 45 0.56 6.28 4.77
N PHE A 46 0.99 7.41 4.21
CA PHE A 46 1.28 8.63 4.98
C PHE A 46 0.04 9.26 5.60
N THR A 47 -1.14 9.05 5.02
CA THR A 47 -2.43 9.45 5.62
C THR A 47 -2.94 8.47 6.68
N GLY A 48 -2.10 7.50 7.09
CA GLY A 48 -2.42 6.51 8.13
C GLY A 48 -3.02 5.24 7.54
N PHE A 49 -4.34 5.10 7.58
CA PHE A 49 -5.03 3.88 7.14
C PHE A 49 -5.20 3.75 5.62
N GLY A 50 -4.91 4.81 4.86
CA GLY A 50 -5.16 4.84 3.41
C GLY A 50 -4.38 3.78 2.63
N GLY A 51 -3.13 3.49 3.03
CA GLY A 51 -2.29 2.49 2.35
C GLY A 51 -2.87 1.08 2.48
N TRP A 52 -3.37 0.74 3.67
CA TRP A 52 -4.05 -0.53 3.93
C TRP A 52 -5.40 -0.63 3.23
N LEU A 53 -6.16 0.47 3.20
CA LEU A 53 -7.43 0.54 2.48
C LEU A 53 -7.21 0.36 0.97
N TYR A 54 -6.18 0.99 0.40
CA TYR A 54 -5.83 0.82 -1.01
C TYR A 54 -5.41 -0.62 -1.33
N LEU A 55 -4.62 -1.24 -0.45
CA LEU A 55 -4.24 -2.64 -0.58
C LEU A 55 -5.47 -3.56 -0.54
N ALA A 56 -6.40 -3.31 0.39
CA ALA A 56 -7.65 -4.06 0.50
C ALA A 56 -8.49 -3.91 -0.77
N ILE A 57 -8.65 -2.68 -1.27
CA ILE A 57 -9.38 -2.38 -2.51
C ILE A 57 -8.72 -3.09 -3.70
N MET A 58 -7.38 -3.07 -3.82
CA MET A 58 -6.67 -3.80 -4.89
C MET A 58 -6.79 -5.32 -4.76
N ASN A 59 -6.91 -5.84 -3.54
CA ASN A 59 -7.10 -7.27 -3.30
C ASN A 59 -8.54 -7.72 -3.59
N LEU A 60 -9.54 -6.87 -3.29
CA LEU A 60 -10.96 -7.12 -3.55
C LEU A 60 -11.36 -6.85 -5.01
N LEU A 61 -10.80 -5.80 -5.63
CA LEU A 61 -10.98 -5.52 -7.05
C LEU A 61 -9.84 -6.15 -7.85
N ALA A 62 -10.10 -7.36 -8.33
CA ALA A 62 -9.33 -7.97 -9.42
C ALA A 62 -9.21 -6.98 -10.61
N PRO A 63 -8.10 -7.04 -11.37
CA PRO A 63 -7.84 -6.09 -12.46
C PRO A 63 -8.99 -6.13 -13.46
N LYS A 64 -9.67 -4.98 -13.65
CA LYS A 64 -10.81 -4.84 -14.58
C LYS A 64 -10.43 -4.92 -16.06
N VAL A 65 -9.18 -5.24 -16.39
CA VAL A 65 -8.68 -5.15 -17.76
C VAL A 65 -7.63 -6.24 -18.02
N ASP A 66 -8.08 -7.41 -18.48
CA ASP A 66 -7.32 -8.24 -19.40
C ASP A 66 -7.38 -7.56 -20.78
N LEU A 67 -6.45 -6.65 -21.07
CA LEU A 67 -6.21 -6.17 -22.45
C LEU A 67 -5.21 -7.13 -23.11
N ASN A 68 -5.66 -8.36 -23.33
CA ASN A 68 -5.02 -9.28 -24.27
C ASN A 68 -6.11 -9.99 -25.09
N SER A 69 -7.02 -9.19 -25.64
CA SER A 69 -7.85 -9.51 -26.80
C SER A 69 -7.31 -8.76 -28.00
#